data_AF-T0ZR52-F1
#
_entry.id   AF-T0ZR52-F1
#
_cell.length_a   1.000
_cell.length_b   1.000
_cell.length_c   1.000
_cell.angle_alpha   90.00
_cell.angle_beta   90.00
_cell.angle_gamma   90.00
#
_symmetry.space_group_name_H-M   'P 1'
#
loop_
_entity.id
_entity.type
_entity.pdbx_description
1 polymer ?
#
loop_
_entity_poly.entity_id
_entity_poly.type
_entity_poly.pdbx_seq_one_letter_code
_entity_poly.pdbx_strand_id
1 'polypeptide(L)' 'ALRFALDPTSSQRRDLARHAGAARYSYNWGLEREKAALNARQAGATTVPLPSAMSQHREWNSWKKGKDGICWWTEVSK' A
#
# COMPACT_ATOMS: atom_id res chain seq x y z
N ALA A 1 -26.11 -20.93 11.97
CA ALA A 1 -25.40 -19.64 12.07
C ALA A 1 -26.00 -18.67 11.07
N LEU A 2 -26.35 -17.44 11.48
CA LEU A 2 -26.81 -16.40 10.56
C LEU A 2 -25.61 -15.81 9.81
N ARG A 3 -25.66 -15.82 8.48
CA ARG A 3 -24.62 -15.26 7.62
C ARG A 3 -25.21 -14.03 6.95
N PHE A 4 -24.94 -12.87 7.51
CA PHE A 4 -25.32 -11.60 6.92
C PHE A 4 -24.30 -11.26 5.83
N ALA A 5 -24.71 -11.37 4.57
CA ALA A 5 -23.97 -10.79 3.47
C ALA A 5 -24.41 -9.32 3.33
N LEU A 6 -23.44 -8.43 3.12
CA LEU A 6 -23.76 -7.08 2.66
C LEU A 6 -24.46 -7.20 1.29
N ASP A 7 -25.52 -6.43 1.07
CA ASP A 7 -26.16 -6.25 -0.24
C ASP A 7 -25.82 -4.86 -0.81
N PRO A 8 -24.56 -4.63 -1.23
CA PRO A 8 -24.14 -3.33 -1.70
C PRO A 8 -24.78 -3.02 -3.05
N THR A 9 -25.25 -1.78 -3.21
CA THR A 9 -25.66 -1.24 -4.51
C THR A 9 -24.49 -1.26 -5.51
N SER A 10 -24.79 -1.11 -6.79
CA SER A 10 -23.75 -1.04 -7.83
C SER A 10 -22.69 0.04 -7.57
N SER A 11 -23.06 1.17 -6.94
CA SER A 11 -22.10 2.19 -6.55
C SER A 11 -21.20 1.73 -5.40
N GLN A 12 -21.80 1.19 -4.34
CA GLN A 12 -21.06 0.69 -3.18
C GLN A 12 -20.08 -0.44 -3.56
N ARG A 13 -20.45 -1.32 -4.50
CA ARG A 13 -19.52 -2.36 -5.00
C ARG A 13 -18.30 -1.76 -5.69
N ARG A 14 -18.48 -0.71 -6.49
CA ARG A 14 -17.36 0.00 -7.12
C ARG A 14 -16.48 0.66 -6.06
N ASP A 15 -17.09 1.30 -5.06
CA ASP A 15 -16.36 1.96 -3.99
C ASP A 15 -15.51 0.95 -3.20
N LEU A 16 -16.11 -0.15 -2.76
CA LEU A 16 -15.39 -1.24 -2.09
C LEU A 16 -14.23 -1.77 -2.93
N ALA A 17 -14.43 -1.98 -4.23
CA ALA A 17 -13.36 -2.42 -5.13
C ALA A 17 -12.23 -1.38 -5.25
N ARG A 18 -12.55 -0.09 -5.32
CA ARG A 18 -11.56 1.00 -5.34
C ARG A 18 -10.73 1.02 -4.06
N HIS A 19 -11.36 0.93 -2.90
CA HIS A 19 -10.65 0.88 -1.61
C HIS A 19 -9.78 -0.38 -1.46
N ALA A 20 -10.31 -1.55 -1.83
CA ALA A 20 -9.54 -2.80 -1.81
C ALA A 20 -8.33 -2.73 -2.76
N GLY A 21 -8.51 -2.14 -3.94
CA GLY A 21 -7.43 -1.89 -4.89
C GLY A 21 -6.35 -0.97 -4.33
N ALA A 22 -6.75 0.13 -3.68
CA ALA A 22 -5.83 1.06 -3.04
C ALA A 22 -5.01 0.41 -1.91
N ALA A 23 -5.66 -0.40 -1.06
CA ALA A 23 -4.99 -1.17 -0.01
C ALA A 23 -3.99 -2.17 -0.58
N ARG A 24 -4.35 -2.89 -1.65
CA ARG A 24 -3.43 -3.81 -2.34
C ARG A 24 -2.25 -3.05 -2.97
N TYR A 25 -2.51 -1.89 -3.54
CA TYR A 25 -1.48 -1.05 -4.14
C TYR A 25 -0.45 -0.61 -3.11
N SER A 26 -0.87 -0.03 -1.97
CA SER A 26 0.05 0.41 -0.92
C SER A 26 0.85 -0.76 -0.31
N TYR A 27 0.20 -1.91 -0.14
CA TYR A 27 0.88 -3.13 0.30
C TYR A 27 1.99 -3.55 -0.68
N ASN A 28 1.68 -3.64 -1.97
CA ASN A 28 2.66 -4.01 -2.99
C ASN A 28 3.81 -2.99 -3.06
N TRP A 29 3.52 -1.70 -2.94
CA TRP A 29 4.53 -0.64 -2.92
C TRP A 29 5.53 -0.80 -1.76
N GLY A 30 5.05 -1.23 -0.58
CA GLY A 30 5.89 -1.53 0.58
C GLY A 30 6.67 -2.85 0.40
N LEU A 31 6.00 -3.87 -0.13
CA LEU A 31 6.61 -5.18 -0.40
C LEU A 31 7.81 -5.08 -1.36
N GLU A 32 7.73 -4.25 -2.40
CA GLU A 32 8.84 -4.04 -3.32
C GLU A 32 10.07 -3.42 -2.63
N ARG A 33 9.89 -2.59 -1.59
CA ARG A 33 11.00 -2.04 -0.81
C ARG A 33 11.65 -3.05 0.10
N GLU A 34 10.85 -3.90 0.73
CA GLU A 34 11.37 -5.03 1.52
C GLU A 34 12.21 -5.95 0.64
N LYS A 35 11.67 -6.34 -0.52
CA LYS A 35 12.41 -7.16 -1.50
C LYS A 35 13.70 -6.49 -1.95
N ALA A 36 13.66 -5.19 -2.26
CA ALA A 36 14.85 -4.46 -2.67
C ALA A 36 15.94 -4.45 -1.59
N ALA A 37 15.57 -4.19 -0.33
CA ALA A 37 16.51 -4.20 0.79
C ALA A 37 17.09 -5.59 1.06
N LEU A 38 16.26 -6.64 0.98
CA LEU A 38 16.70 -8.03 1.12
C LEU A 38 17.65 -8.45 -0.01
N ASN A 39 17.30 -8.12 -1.26
CA ASN A 39 18.15 -8.41 -2.43
C ASN A 39 19.49 -7.69 -2.33
N ALA A 40 19.51 -6.43 -1.89
CA ALA A 40 20.75 -5.68 -1.67
C ALA A 40 21.65 -6.34 -0.62
N ARG A 41 21.07 -6.80 0.49
CA ARG A 41 21.82 -7.55 1.52
C ARG A 41 22.36 -8.88 1.00
N GLN A 42 21.56 -9.61 0.22
CA GLN A 42 21.99 -10.87 -0.40
C GLN A 42 23.15 -10.64 -1.39
N ALA A 43 23.18 -9.49 -2.07
CA ALA A 43 24.26 -9.08 -2.96
C ALA A 43 25.51 -8.53 -2.22
N GLY A 44 25.56 -8.60 -0.89
CA GLY A 44 26.72 -8.19 -0.09
C GLY A 44 26.60 -6.80 0.55
N ALA A 45 25.53 -6.05 0.31
CA ALA A 45 25.29 -4.76 0.96
C ALA A 45 24.68 -4.95 2.36
N THR A 46 25.42 -5.59 3.26
CA THR A 46 24.96 -5.99 4.61
C THR A 46 24.59 -4.83 5.52
N THR A 47 25.07 -3.62 5.22
CA THR A 47 24.78 -2.38 5.96
C THR A 47 23.47 -1.71 5.56
N VAL A 48 22.82 -2.12 4.45
CA VAL A 48 21.53 -1.59 4.04
C VAL A 48 20.49 -1.91 5.12
N PRO A 49 19.79 -0.94 5.73
CA PRO A 49 18.79 -1.22 6.74
C PRO A 49 17.56 -1.87 6.11
N LEU A 50 16.99 -2.87 6.79
CA LEU A 50 15.65 -3.33 6.44
C LEU A 50 14.64 -2.24 6.81
N PRO A 51 13.64 -1.97 5.96
CA PRO A 51 12.58 -1.03 6.31
C PRO A 51 11.86 -1.48 7.58
N SER A 52 11.56 -0.51 8.45
CA SER A 52 10.59 -0.72 9.53
C SER A 52 9.20 -0.29 9.07
N ALA A 53 8.16 -0.77 9.73
CA ALA A 53 6.79 -0.30 9.47
C ALA A 53 6.68 1.24 9.55
N MET A 54 7.37 1.85 10.53
CA MET A 54 7.40 3.30 10.70
C MET A 54 8.14 4.03 9.58
N SER A 55 9.27 3.50 9.10
CA SER A 55 10.01 4.14 8.00
C SER A 55 9.23 4.03 6.69
N GLN A 56 8.62 2.87 6.42
CA GLN A 56 7.75 2.69 5.24
C GLN A 56 6.53 3.61 5.30
N HIS A 57 5.89 3.75 6.46
CA HIS A 57 4.74 4.65 6.60
C HIS A 57 5.12 6.11 6.34
N ARG A 58 6.28 6.57 6.81
CA ARG A 58 6.78 7.93 6.53
C ARG A 58 7.09 8.11 5.04
N GLU A 59 7.80 7.17 4.45
CA GLU A 59 8.17 7.21 3.03
C GLU A 59 6.93 7.19 2.14
N TRP A 60 5.95 6.33 2.43
CA TRP A 60 4.67 6.26 1.74
C TRP A 60 3.95 7.61 1.77
N ASN A 61 3.87 8.23 2.94
CA ASN A 61 3.19 9.52 3.11
C ASN A 61 3.91 10.67 2.38
N SER A 62 5.24 10.59 2.24
CA SER A 62 6.00 11.54 1.44
C SER A 62 5.76 11.31 -0.05
N TRP A 63 5.99 10.08 -0.52
CA TRP A 63 5.91 9.72 -1.93
C TRP A 63 4.51 9.96 -2.52
N LYS A 64 3.45 9.54 -1.83
CA LYS A 64 2.07 9.66 -2.36
C LYS A 64 1.61 11.12 -2.49
N LYS A 65 2.25 12.06 -1.79
CA LYS A 65 1.99 13.52 -1.87
C LYS A 65 2.92 14.24 -2.84
N GLY A 66 3.96 13.57 -3.34
CA GLY A 66 4.94 14.14 -4.25
C GLY A 66 4.39 14.38 -5.66
N LYS A 67 5.20 15.01 -6.51
CA LYS A 67 4.87 15.30 -7.92
C LYS A 67 4.52 14.04 -8.72
N ASP A 68 5.23 12.94 -8.44
CA ASP A 68 5.01 11.62 -9.04
C ASP A 68 4.13 10.71 -8.14
N GLY A 69 3.50 11.31 -7.14
CA GLY A 69 2.62 10.63 -6.19
C GLY A 69 1.25 10.30 -6.78
N ILE A 70 0.30 9.99 -5.90
CA ILE A 70 -1.01 9.47 -6.29
C ILE A 70 -2.10 10.50 -6.01
N CYS A 71 -2.52 11.23 -7.06
CA CYS A 71 -3.55 12.26 -6.96
C CYS A 71 -4.94 11.71 -6.54
N TRP A 72 -5.26 10.46 -6.91
CA TRP A 72 -6.54 9.81 -6.58
C TRP A 72 -6.59 9.22 -5.16
N TRP A 73 -5.49 9.23 -4.41
CA TRP A 73 -5.40 8.53 -3.12
C TRP A 73 -6.43 9.02 -2.10
N THR A 74 -6.72 10.33 -2.08
CA THR A 74 -7.68 10.95 -1.16
C THR A 74 -9.12 10.48 -1.37
N GLU A 75 -9.45 9.93 -2.54
CA GLU A 75 -10.77 9.39 -2.85
C GLU A 75 -11.00 8.00 -2.22
N VAL A 76 -9.92 7.30 -1.85
CA VAL A 76 -9.94 5.87 -1.50
C VAL A 76 -9.18 5.54 -0.21
N SER A 77 -8.74 6.55 0.54
CA SER A 77 -7.91 6.37 1.74
C SER A 77 -8.54 6.85 3.04
N LYS A 78 -9.86 7.00 3.08
CA LYS A 78 -10.61 7.26 4.30
C LYS A 78 -11.21 5.97 4.84
#